data_AF-A0AA45U5V4-F1
#
_entry.id   AF-A0AA45U5V4-F1
#
_cell.length_a   1.000
_cell.length_b   1.000
_cell.length_c   1.000
_cell.angle_alpha   90.00
_cell.angle_beta   90.00
_cell.angle_gamma   90.00
#
_symmetry.space_group_name_H-M   'P 1'
#
loop_
_entity.id
_entity.type
_entity.pdbx_description
1 polymer ?
#
loop_
_entity_poly.entity_id
_entity_poly.type
_entity_poly.pdbx_seq_one_letter_code
_entity_poly.pdbx_strand_id
1 'polypeptide(L)'
;MPLAVRDANARDPVILGPAHPHSHNWEFSREDMGANHAPDWSPWGSARFVDKSGWIWEHELLLFYGPRNGGCLAYDYNDSSRVVSALRSGKWIPIGKASGTAGDFSFDLFEGQSWLP
;
A
#
# COMPACT_ATOMS: atom_id res chain seq x y z
N MET A 1 13.43 -7.32 3.77
CA MET A 1 13.35 -6.75 5.13
C MET A 1 14.69 -6.11 5.49
N PRO A 2 14.76 -4.77 5.61
CA PRO A 2 15.98 -4.06 6.02
C PRO A 2 16.46 -4.50 7.41
N LEU A 3 17.77 -4.46 7.64
CA LEU A 3 18.41 -4.85 8.91
C LEU A 3 17.92 -4.02 10.11
N ALA A 4 17.51 -2.77 9.90
CA ALA A 4 16.98 -1.88 10.93
C ALA A 4 15.67 -2.40 11.57
N VAL A 5 14.89 -3.23 10.85
CA VAL A 5 13.67 -3.87 11.39
C VAL A 5 14.01 -5.05 12.31
N ARG A 6 15.26 -5.53 12.31
CA ARG A 6 15.74 -6.61 13.18
C ARG A 6 16.34 -6.14 14.50
N ASP A 7 16.47 -4.83 14.72
CA ASP A 7 17.03 -4.30 15.95
C ASP A 7 15.97 -4.32 17.08
N ALA A 8 16.14 -5.24 18.03
CA ALA A 8 15.27 -5.38 19.19
C ALA A 8 15.32 -4.18 20.16
N ASN A 9 16.27 -3.25 19.99
CA ASN A 9 16.34 -2.00 20.75
C ASN A 9 15.59 -0.83 20.09
N ALA A 10 15.13 -0.99 18.84
CA ALA A 10 14.17 -0.07 18.26
C ALA A 10 12.84 -0.28 19.01
N ARG A 11 12.49 0.66 19.90
CA ARG A 11 11.25 0.62 20.67
C ARG A 11 10.07 0.51 19.70
N ASP A 12 9.44 -0.65 19.70
CA ASP A 12 8.23 -1.04 18.95
C ASP A 12 8.23 -0.61 17.48
N PRO A 13 8.89 -1.35 16.57
CA PRO A 13 8.67 -1.13 15.14
C PRO A 13 7.20 -1.43 14.83
N VAL A 14 6.44 -0.38 14.49
CA VAL A 14 5.10 -0.54 13.94
C VAL A 14 5.27 -1.02 12.51
N ILE A 15 4.96 -2.29 12.26
CA ILE A 15 4.87 -2.83 10.91
C ILE A 15 3.53 -2.35 10.36
N LEU A 16 3.56 -1.31 9.53
CA LEU A 16 2.36 -0.75 8.92
C LEU A 16 1.77 -1.68 7.86
N GLY A 17 2.53 -2.62 7.32
CA GLY A 17 1.95 -3.77 6.64
C GLY A 17 2.93 -4.51 5.73
N PRO A 18 2.43 -5.39 4.85
CA PRO A 18 3.28 -6.27 4.06
C PRO A 18 3.93 -5.51 2.89
N ALA A 19 4.93 -6.16 2.29
CA ALA A 19 5.47 -5.74 1.01
C ALA A 19 5.58 -6.93 0.07
N HIS A 20 5.22 -6.75 -1.20
CA HIS A 20 5.41 -7.78 -2.22
C HIS A 20 5.92 -7.19 -3.54
N PRO A 21 6.65 -8.00 -4.33
CA PRO A 21 7.04 -7.61 -5.68
C PRO A 21 6.02 -8.06 -6.71
N HIS A 22 5.89 -7.30 -7.80
CA HIS A 22 5.31 -7.81 -9.03
C HIS A 22 6.40 -8.03 -10.08
N SER A 23 6.38 -9.21 -10.73
CA SER A 23 7.34 -9.56 -11.77
C SER A 23 6.87 -9.23 -13.19
N HIS A 24 5.58 -8.95 -13.38
CA HIS A 24 4.97 -8.82 -14.71
C HIS A 24 4.13 -7.54 -14.91
N ASN A 25 3.67 -6.89 -13.84
CA ASN A 25 2.87 -5.66 -13.90
C ASN A 25 3.37 -4.65 -12.87
N TRP A 26 3.35 -3.36 -13.17
CA TRP A 26 3.71 -2.31 -12.20
C TRP A 26 2.55 -1.89 -11.31
N GLU A 27 1.32 -2.25 -11.65
CA GLU A 27 0.11 -1.84 -10.95
C GLU A 27 -0.20 -2.78 -9.79
N PHE A 28 -0.88 -2.26 -8.76
CA PHE A 28 -1.59 -3.12 -7.82
C PHE A 28 -2.68 -3.90 -8.55
N SER A 29 -2.82 -5.18 -8.23
CA SER A 29 -3.98 -5.95 -8.65
C SER A 29 -5.23 -5.51 -7.88
N ARG A 30 -6.40 -5.90 -8.38
CA ARG A 30 -7.66 -5.68 -7.66
C ARG A 30 -7.64 -6.39 -6.32
N GLU A 31 -7.05 -7.59 -6.29
CA GLU A 31 -6.90 -8.42 -5.11
C GLU A 31 -5.99 -7.77 -4.06
N ASP A 32 -4.88 -7.16 -4.48
CA ASP A 32 -4.00 -6.39 -3.58
C ASP A 32 -4.75 -5.25 -2.91
N MET A 33 -5.66 -4.60 -3.65
CA MET A 33 -6.50 -3.51 -3.15
C MET A 33 -7.78 -4.00 -2.45
N GLY A 34 -7.87 -5.28 -2.12
CA GLY A 34 -8.97 -5.82 -1.31
C GLY A 34 -10.29 -5.99 -2.05
N ALA A 35 -10.29 -6.14 -3.38
CA ALA A 35 -11.51 -6.21 -4.19
C ALA A 35 -12.50 -7.31 -3.79
N ASN A 36 -12.07 -8.36 -3.10
CA ASN A 36 -12.92 -9.45 -2.63
C ASN A 36 -13.17 -9.41 -1.11
N HIS A 37 -12.90 -8.27 -0.47
CA HIS A 37 -12.96 -8.10 0.96
C HIS A 37 -13.85 -6.92 1.37
N ALA A 38 -14.25 -6.89 2.64
CA ALA A 38 -15.01 -5.79 3.22
C ALA A 38 -14.18 -4.49 3.26
N PRO A 39 -14.81 -3.30 3.27
CA PRO A 39 -14.08 -2.03 3.23
C PRO A 39 -13.11 -1.73 4.36
N ASP A 40 -13.26 -2.38 5.50
CA ASP A 40 -12.43 -2.24 6.70
C ASP A 40 -11.41 -3.38 6.85
N TRP A 41 -11.27 -4.24 5.84
CA TRP A 41 -10.39 -5.40 5.88
C TRP A 41 -8.95 -5.05 5.51
N SER A 42 -8.01 -5.72 6.17
CA SER A 42 -6.60 -5.85 5.77
C SER A 42 -6.10 -7.28 6.06
N PRO A 43 -4.96 -7.71 5.50
CA PRO A 43 -4.34 -9.00 5.84
C PRO A 43 -3.97 -9.16 7.33
N TRP A 44 -3.94 -8.07 8.10
CA TRP A 44 -3.56 -8.03 9.52
C TRP A 44 -4.75 -7.84 10.47
N GLY A 45 -5.99 -7.89 9.96
CA GLY A 45 -7.21 -7.60 10.71
C GLY A 45 -7.90 -6.36 10.17
N SER A 46 -8.26 -5.42 11.05
CA SER A 46 -8.87 -4.16 10.58
C SER A 46 -7.84 -3.28 9.88
N ALA A 47 -8.26 -2.60 8.82
CA ALA A 47 -7.46 -1.61 8.08
C ALA A 47 -6.99 -0.45 8.97
N ARG A 48 -7.62 -0.25 10.12
CA ARG A 48 -7.27 0.76 11.11
C ARG A 48 -7.27 0.17 12.52
N PHE A 49 -6.31 0.55 13.35
CA PHE A 49 -6.24 0.08 14.73
C PHE A 49 -5.77 1.19 15.68
N VAL A 50 -6.00 0.98 16.98
CA VAL A 50 -5.54 1.88 18.04
C VAL A 50 -4.47 1.15 18.84
N ASP A 51 -3.31 1.78 19.02
CA ASP A 51 -2.25 1.21 19.83
C ASP A 51 -2.47 1.45 21.34
N LYS A 52 -1.56 0.93 22.16
CA LYS A 52 -1.64 1.07 23.64
C LYS A 52 -1.51 2.51 24.13
N SER A 53 -0.92 3.40 23.33
CA SER A 53 -0.83 4.83 23.61
C SER A 53 -2.06 5.62 23.17
N GLY A 54 -3.02 4.99 22.49
CA GLY A 54 -4.21 5.64 21.96
C GLY A 54 -4.01 6.29 20.59
N TRP A 55 -2.88 6.05 19.93
CA TRP A 55 -2.66 6.51 18.56
C TRP A 55 -3.42 5.63 17.58
N ILE A 56 -4.01 6.27 16.57
CA ILE A 56 -4.70 5.59 15.49
C ILE A 56 -3.69 5.35 14.36
N TRP A 57 -3.58 4.10 13.95
CA TRP A 57 -2.71 3.63 12.88
C TRP A 57 -3.53 3.03 11.75
N GLU A 58 -3.01 3.12 10.54
CA GLU A 58 -3.60 2.57 9.32
C GLU A 58 -2.63 1.58 8.70
N HIS A 59 -3.16 0.46 8.20
CA HIS A 59 -2.35 -0.53 7.51
C HIS A 59 -2.07 -0.09 6.07
N GLU A 60 -0.89 -0.43 5.59
CA GLU A 60 -0.38 -0.13 4.27
C GLU A 60 0.21 -1.38 3.61
N LEU A 61 -0.04 -1.54 2.32
CA LEU A 61 0.60 -2.53 1.47
C LEU A 61 1.60 -1.83 0.56
N LEU A 62 2.85 -2.30 0.57
CA LEU A 62 3.89 -1.77 -0.31
C LEU A 62 4.10 -2.69 -1.53
N LEU A 63 4.08 -2.09 -2.71
CA LEU A 63 4.40 -2.77 -3.97
C LEU A 63 5.72 -2.25 -4.53
N PHE A 64 6.61 -3.17 -4.88
CA PHE A 64 7.87 -2.86 -5.56
C PHE A 64 7.90 -3.51 -6.95
N TYR A 65 8.16 -2.71 -7.98
CA TYR A 65 8.30 -3.18 -9.35
C TYR A 65 9.65 -2.77 -9.92
N GLY A 66 10.47 -3.76 -10.28
CA GLY A 66 11.80 -3.56 -10.88
C GLY A 66 11.88 -4.24 -12.24
N PRO A 67 11.63 -3.54 -13.36
CA PRO A 67 11.86 -4.11 -14.67
C PRO A 67 13.37 -4.32 -14.87
N ARG A 68 13.76 -5.40 -15.54
CA ARG A 68 15.19 -5.80 -15.70
C ARG A 68 16.11 -4.70 -16.21
N ASN A 69 15.59 -3.72 -16.97
CA ASN A 69 16.36 -2.66 -17.63
C ASN A 69 15.86 -1.23 -17.32
N GLY A 70 15.06 -1.03 -16.27
CA GLY A 70 14.47 0.28 -15.96
C GLY A 70 14.60 0.68 -14.48
N GLY A 71 14.15 1.89 -14.16
CA GLY A 71 14.08 2.35 -12.78
C GLY A 71 13.12 1.50 -11.94
N CYS A 72 13.39 1.37 -10.65
CA CYS A 72 12.48 0.73 -9.71
C CYS A 72 11.31 1.66 -9.41
N LEU A 73 10.09 1.14 -9.47
CA LEU A 73 8.86 1.81 -9.05
C LEU A 73 8.46 1.27 -7.67
N ALA A 74 7.94 2.17 -6.84
CA ALA A 74 7.41 1.82 -5.53
C ALA A 74 6.05 2.51 -5.36
N TYR A 75 5.10 1.75 -4.85
CA TYR A 75 3.75 2.21 -4.54
C TYR A 75 3.40 1.83 -3.10
N ASP A 76 2.60 2.68 -2.46
CA ASP A 76 1.88 2.34 -1.24
C ASP A 76 0.39 2.24 -1.57
N TYR A 77 -0.30 1.34 -0.89
CA TYR A 77 -1.75 1.30 -0.81
C TYR A 77 -2.15 1.34 0.65
N ASN A 78 -2.90 2.35 1.06
CA ASN A 78 -3.42 2.45 2.41
C ASN A 78 -4.79 1.74 2.49
N ASP A 79 -4.88 0.67 3.29
CA ASP A 79 -6.07 -0.19 3.38
C ASP A 79 -7.31 0.57 3.87
N SER A 80 -7.12 1.62 4.70
CA SER A 80 -8.23 2.38 5.30
C SER A 80 -8.76 3.47 4.36
N SER A 81 -7.87 4.26 3.77
CA SER A 81 -8.24 5.36 2.87
C SER A 81 -8.49 4.88 1.45
N ARG A 82 -7.98 3.69 1.11
CA ARG A 82 -8.00 3.03 -0.19
C ARG A 82 -7.28 3.82 -1.27
N VAL A 83 -6.34 4.67 -0.88
CA VAL A 83 -5.55 5.48 -1.79
C VAL A 83 -4.29 4.70 -2.15
N VAL A 84 -3.95 4.72 -3.44
CA VAL A 84 -2.63 4.31 -3.92
C VAL A 84 -1.78 5.56 -4.11
N SER A 85 -0.56 5.56 -3.58
CA SER A 85 0.44 6.60 -3.86
C SER A 85 1.66 6.01 -4.55
N ALA A 86 2.28 6.79 -5.43
CA ALA A 86 3.54 6.46 -6.09
C ALA A 86 4.70 7.22 -5.45
N LEU A 87 5.85 6.56 -5.25
CA LEU A 87 7.06 7.23 -4.79
C LEU A 87 7.69 8.01 -5.95
N ARG A 88 7.63 9.33 -5.89
CA ARG A 88 8.19 10.23 -6.90
C ARG A 88 9.10 11.25 -6.23
N SER A 89 10.35 11.34 -6.70
CA SER A 89 11.34 12.30 -6.17
C SER A 89 11.45 12.27 -4.63
N GLY A 90 11.36 11.08 -4.03
CA GLY A 90 11.45 10.88 -2.58
C GLY A 90 10.19 11.22 -1.79
N LYS A 91 9.03 11.42 -2.45
CA LYS A 91 7.75 11.71 -1.81
C LYS A 91 6.66 10.76 -2.31
N TRP A 92 5.79 10.34 -1.41
CA TRP A 92 4.57 9.61 -1.77
C TRP A 92 3.56 10.60 -2.35
N ILE A 93 3.20 10.40 -3.62
CA ILE A 93 2.24 11.23 -4.34
C ILE A 93 0.98 10.39 -4.59
N PRO A 94 -0.19 10.77 -4.06
CA PRO A 94 -1.43 10.05 -4.33
C PRO A 94 -1.73 10.02 -5.82
N ILE A 95 -1.95 8.84 -6.39
CA ILE A 95 -2.19 8.65 -7.83
C ILE A 95 -3.59 8.15 -8.15
N GLY A 96 -4.28 7.51 -7.20
CA GLY A 96 -5.63 7.03 -7.43
C GLY A 96 -6.25 6.43 -6.19
N LYS A 97 -7.50 6.00 -6.31
CA LYS A 97 -8.28 5.46 -5.21
C LYS A 97 -9.11 4.27 -5.63
N ALA A 98 -9.06 3.23 -4.82
CA ALA A 98 -9.96 2.09 -4.91
C ALA A 98 -11.32 2.41 -4.27
N SER A 99 -12.39 1.94 -4.91
CA SER A 99 -13.76 2.15 -4.46
C SER A 99 -14.62 0.91 -4.67
N GLY A 100 -15.82 0.89 -4.07
CA GLY A 100 -16.73 -0.25 -4.13
C GLY A 100 -16.41 -1.38 -3.13
N THR A 101 -17.10 -2.50 -3.28
CA THR A 101 -17.04 -3.71 -2.45
C THR A 101 -16.83 -4.95 -3.32
N ALA A 102 -16.93 -6.14 -2.73
CA ALA A 102 -16.85 -7.40 -3.46
C ALA A 102 -17.89 -7.48 -4.58
N GLY A 103 -17.43 -7.40 -5.83
CA GLY A 103 -18.24 -7.47 -7.05
C GLY A 103 -18.36 -6.17 -7.84
N ASP A 104 -18.27 -5.00 -7.19
CA ASP A 104 -18.36 -3.66 -7.80
C ASP A 104 -17.07 -2.84 -7.68
N PHE A 105 -15.97 -3.47 -7.27
CA PHE A 105 -14.67 -2.82 -7.12
C PHE A 105 -14.22 -2.08 -8.38
N SER A 106 -13.84 -0.81 -8.21
CA SER A 106 -13.13 0.02 -9.18
C SER A 106 -11.83 0.56 -8.59
N PHE A 107 -10.88 0.91 -9.47
CA PHE A 107 -9.76 1.78 -9.13
C PHE A 107 -9.69 2.91 -10.16
N ASP A 108 -9.67 4.14 -9.67
CA ASP A 108 -9.69 5.32 -10.51
C ASP A 108 -8.45 6.18 -10.21
N LEU A 109 -7.69 6.51 -11.25
CA LEU A 109 -6.58 7.46 -11.15
C LEU A 109 -7.13 8.87 -10.90
N PHE A 110 -6.44 9.64 -10.05
CA PHE A 110 -6.72 11.06 -9.91
C PHE A 110 -6.33 11.82 -11.17
N GLU A 111 -6.94 12.99 -11.37
CA GLU A 111 -6.71 13.80 -12.56
C GLU A 111 -5.21 14.11 -12.75
N GLY A 112 -4.72 13.85 -13.97
CA GLY A 112 -3.31 14.08 -14.34
C GLY A 112 -2.32 13.08 -13.71
N GLN A 113 -2.79 12.05 -13.01
CA GLN A 113 -1.94 11.01 -12.44
C GLN A 113 -1.83 9.77 -13.34
N SER A 114 -0.78 9.01 -13.12
CA SER A 114 -0.42 7.81 -13.86
C SER A 114 0.34 6.87 -12.93
N TRP A 115 0.30 5.58 -13.22
CA TRP A 115 1.20 4.61 -12.60
C TRP A 115 2.66 4.92 -12.94
N LEU A 116 2.93 5.23 -14.21
CA LEU A 116 4.27 5.52 -14.68
C LEU A 116 4.66 6.99 -14.40
N PRO A 117 5.94 7.28 -14.10
CA PRO A 117 6.46 8.64 -13.89
C PRO A 117 6.32 9.57 -15.10
#